data_AF-A0A166XP90-F1
#
_entry.id   AF-A0A166XP90-F1
#
_cell.length_a   1.000
_cell.length_b   1.000
_cell.length_c   1.000
_cell.angle_alpha   90.00
_cell.angle_beta   90.00
_cell.angle_gamma   90.00
#
_symmetry.space_group_name_H-M   'P 1'
#
loop_
_entity.id
_entity.type
_entity.pdbx_description
1 polymer ?
#
loop_
_entity_poly.entity_id
_entity_poly.type
_entity_poly.pdbx_seq_one_letter_code
_entity_poly.pdbx_strand_id
1 'polypeptide(L)'
;LADFVVRPRFHMAIMKSQGGDSDVVSQIMVISDEEKSRATPPASDDEPVQDVAEELPMDQGVVAWLQVLGSWILFANTWGLSNSFGVFQAYYSNELLPDTNPSTIAWIGSIQIFLMMLIGVCAGWLLDAGYLRFILICGTAMTSLGLFMLSLCTQYWQILLAQAFCVGTGSGLLGLTCVAVIPLYFRRRRMVATGIAATGSSLAGIVYPIMERRLIASIGFSWAVRVFAFIVTGSLLICIAIMRLRPNLKRRGALFRLKHFQDAPYITFCIAFALMIGSVYVPFFYVDAYAIRLGVDPDTSFYLLSAMNAASLFGRLAPNWLADKYGGMTVMLPCCVGSAIVLFVFRFAHDLPGLIAISIVYGFISGGMVSLPPATIANLTDDLSEYGTRMGMGYTIASIGALVGNPIGGAAQRPQGDGVADVQREFQGTWIFAGGFMLAAVISMVVSKHLRVGSVWKGKC
;
A
#
# COMPACT_ATOMS: atom_id res chain seq x y z
N LEU A 1 50.23 -16.09 49.89
CA LEU A 1 50.31 -16.13 48.42
C LEU A 1 50.29 -14.67 47.95
N ALA A 2 51.30 -13.81 48.15
CA ALA A 2 52.73 -13.93 47.79
C ALA A 2 52.85 -14.48 46.35
N ASP A 3 53.34 -13.77 45.32
CA ASP A 3 54.30 -12.66 45.27
C ASP A 3 54.15 -11.78 44.02
N PHE A 4 54.63 -10.54 44.15
CA PHE A 4 54.72 -9.49 43.15
C PHE A 4 56.19 -8.99 43.15
N VAL A 5 57.04 -9.39 42.20
CA VAL A 5 58.47 -8.95 42.14
C VAL A 5 58.95 -9.01 40.67
N VAL A 6 59.12 -7.87 39.95
CA VAL A 6 60.33 -7.05 39.69
C VAL A 6 60.93 -7.23 38.27
N ARG A 7 61.12 -6.07 37.62
CA ARG A 7 61.87 -5.66 36.40
C ARG A 7 63.32 -6.21 36.29
N PRO A 8 64.08 -6.16 35.14
CA PRO A 8 64.44 -4.89 34.46
C PRO A 8 64.84 -4.85 32.95
N ARG A 9 64.72 -3.61 32.42
CA ARG A 9 65.52 -2.82 31.43
C ARG A 9 66.52 -3.53 30.48
N PHE A 10 66.57 -3.10 29.21
CA PHE A 10 67.73 -2.36 28.63
C PHE A 10 67.36 -1.62 27.31
N HIS A 11 67.96 -0.44 27.13
CA HIS A 11 67.92 0.47 25.97
C HIS A 11 68.82 0.00 24.81
N MET A 12 68.48 0.33 23.56
CA MET A 12 69.35 1.17 22.71
C MET A 12 68.65 1.61 21.41
N ALA A 13 68.71 2.91 21.15
CA ALA A 13 68.48 3.53 19.85
C ALA A 13 69.83 3.78 19.16
N ILE A 14 69.84 3.85 17.82
CA ILE A 14 70.80 4.52 16.89
C ILE A 14 70.51 3.92 15.48
N MET A 15 70.58 4.57 14.31
CA MET A 15 70.57 5.95 13.80
C MET A 15 70.88 5.82 12.28
N LYS A 16 70.18 6.57 11.39
CA LYS A 16 70.59 6.98 10.01
C LYS A 16 70.86 5.85 8.97
N SER A 17 70.73 5.99 7.64
CA SER A 17 70.91 7.11 6.72
C SER A 17 70.34 6.77 5.31
N GLN A 18 69.78 7.79 4.63
CA GLN A 18 69.85 8.18 3.19
C GLN A 18 70.38 7.16 2.14
N GLY A 19 69.91 7.08 0.88
CA GLY A 19 69.09 7.94 0.02
C GLY A 19 69.41 7.64 -1.48
N GLY A 20 68.60 8.18 -2.41
CA GLY A 20 68.86 8.34 -3.86
C GLY A 20 68.30 7.22 -4.76
N ASP A 21 67.25 7.45 -5.58
CA ASP A 21 67.23 8.08 -6.94
C ASP A 21 68.19 7.38 -7.93
N SER A 22 67.87 7.05 -9.19
CA SER A 22 66.69 7.22 -10.05
C SER A 22 66.94 6.46 -11.38
N ASP A 23 65.84 6.17 -12.08
CA ASP A 23 65.61 5.74 -13.48
C ASP A 23 66.77 5.62 -14.51
N VAL A 24 66.71 4.59 -15.38
CA VAL A 24 66.46 4.69 -16.85
C VAL A 24 66.58 3.30 -17.56
N VAL A 25 65.44 2.78 -17.99
CA VAL A 25 65.07 2.18 -19.29
C VAL A 25 66.16 1.57 -20.22
N SER A 26 66.09 0.27 -20.51
CA SER A 26 65.69 -0.31 -21.84
C SER A 26 65.92 -1.83 -21.96
N GLN A 27 65.06 -2.45 -22.78
CA GLN A 27 64.76 -3.87 -22.97
C GLN A 27 65.92 -4.73 -23.54
N ILE A 28 65.94 -6.03 -23.22
CA ILE A 28 65.67 -7.16 -24.15
C ILE A 28 65.89 -8.53 -23.44
N MET A 29 64.91 -9.43 -23.66
CA MET A 29 64.82 -10.88 -23.40
C MET A 29 66.13 -11.65 -23.10
N VAL A 30 66.10 -12.55 -22.09
CA VAL A 30 66.03 -14.02 -22.26
C VAL A 30 65.63 -14.66 -20.92
N ILE A 31 64.65 -15.55 -20.97
CA ILE A 31 64.08 -16.35 -19.88
C ILE A 31 64.95 -17.61 -19.65
N SER A 32 65.33 -17.88 -18.40
CA SER A 32 65.33 -19.25 -17.84
C SER A 32 65.57 -19.17 -16.32
N ASP A 33 64.48 -19.35 -15.56
CA ASP A 33 64.46 -19.44 -14.10
C ASP A 33 65.05 -20.78 -13.62
N GLU A 34 66.10 -20.72 -12.81
CA GLU A 34 66.53 -21.78 -11.89
C GLU A 34 66.67 -21.14 -10.50
N GLU A 35 65.66 -21.30 -9.63
CA GLU A 35 65.89 -21.07 -8.20
C GLU A 35 65.07 -22.03 -7.32
N LYS A 36 65.81 -22.66 -6.41
CA LYS A 36 65.39 -23.69 -5.48
C LYS A 36 65.15 -23.06 -4.11
N SER A 37 64.07 -23.46 -3.46
CA SER A 37 63.88 -23.52 -1.99
C SER A 37 63.61 -22.21 -1.22
N ARG A 38 62.38 -22.09 -0.70
CA ARG A 38 62.14 -21.82 0.74
C ARG A 38 60.72 -22.23 1.16
N ALA A 39 60.68 -23.12 2.15
CA ALA A 39 59.47 -23.61 2.79
C ALA A 39 58.78 -22.52 3.62
N THR A 40 57.46 -22.40 3.46
CA THR A 40 56.54 -21.66 4.33
C THR A 40 55.75 -22.65 5.21
N PRO A 41 55.45 -22.31 6.48
CA PRO A 41 54.74 -23.19 7.41
C PRO A 41 53.25 -23.34 6.99
N PRO A 42 52.57 -24.43 7.38
CA PRO A 42 51.19 -24.67 6.95
C PRO A 42 50.25 -23.65 7.57
N ALA A 43 49.47 -22.98 6.72
CA ALA A 43 48.33 -22.18 7.15
C ALA A 43 47.29 -23.11 7.77
N SER A 44 46.85 -22.78 8.98
CA SER A 44 45.67 -23.36 9.61
C SER A 44 44.43 -22.82 8.90
N ASP A 45 43.89 -23.61 7.97
CA ASP A 45 42.59 -23.36 7.34
C ASP A 45 41.46 -23.72 8.33
N ASP A 46 41.22 -22.83 9.28
CA ASP A 46 39.95 -22.72 10.02
C ASP A 46 39.37 -21.32 9.75
N GLU A 47 39.09 -21.02 8.48
CA GLU A 47 38.10 -19.99 8.16
C GLU A 47 36.72 -20.66 8.11
N PRO A 48 35.72 -20.14 8.86
CA PRO A 48 34.37 -20.67 8.77
C PRO A 48 33.86 -20.38 7.35
N VAL A 49 33.62 -21.46 6.60
CA VAL A 49 32.88 -21.43 5.33
C VAL A 49 31.58 -20.69 5.59
N GLN A 50 31.52 -19.41 5.21
CA GLN A 50 30.27 -18.71 5.07
C GLN A 50 29.54 -19.42 3.94
N ASP A 51 28.53 -20.22 4.29
CA ASP A 51 27.49 -20.63 3.35
C ASP A 51 26.91 -19.35 2.74
N VAL A 52 27.44 -18.97 1.58
CA VAL A 52 26.83 -18.00 0.68
C VAL A 52 25.57 -18.69 0.19
N ALA A 53 24.51 -18.61 0.99
CA ALA A 53 23.19 -19.07 0.60
C ALA A 53 22.89 -18.44 -0.76
N GLU A 54 22.84 -19.28 -1.79
CA GLU A 54 22.60 -18.89 -3.18
C GLU A 54 21.32 -18.05 -3.22
N GLU A 55 21.46 -16.72 -3.29
CA GLU A 55 20.31 -15.81 -3.30
C GLU A 55 19.55 -16.07 -4.60
N LEU A 56 18.40 -16.75 -4.49
CA LEU A 56 17.48 -17.02 -5.61
C LEU A 56 17.36 -15.77 -6.50
N PRO A 57 17.45 -15.87 -7.83
CA PRO A 57 17.45 -14.69 -8.70
C PRO A 57 16.18 -13.85 -8.51
N MET A 58 16.37 -12.59 -8.10
CA MET A 58 15.31 -11.58 -7.97
C MET A 58 14.81 -11.14 -9.34
N ASP A 59 13.57 -10.64 -9.41
CA ASP A 59 12.94 -10.06 -10.61
C ASP A 59 12.71 -11.04 -11.79
N GLN A 60 12.94 -12.34 -11.62
CA GLN A 60 12.84 -13.34 -12.71
C GLN A 60 11.98 -14.55 -12.33
N GLY A 61 11.43 -15.21 -13.36
CA GLY A 61 10.75 -16.50 -13.25
C GLY A 61 9.23 -16.44 -13.08
N VAL A 62 8.58 -17.54 -13.46
CA VAL A 62 7.11 -17.71 -13.37
C VAL A 62 6.62 -17.60 -11.93
N VAL A 63 7.40 -18.07 -10.96
CA VAL A 63 7.05 -18.02 -9.53
C VAL A 63 6.87 -16.59 -9.03
N ALA A 64 7.72 -15.64 -9.45
CA ALA A 64 7.63 -14.24 -9.06
C ALA A 64 6.36 -13.58 -9.65
N TRP A 65 6.06 -13.82 -10.92
CA TRP A 65 4.85 -13.30 -11.57
C TRP A 65 3.56 -13.94 -11.06
N LEU A 66 3.62 -15.20 -10.64
CA LEU A 66 2.52 -15.87 -9.92
C LEU A 66 2.21 -15.18 -8.60
N GLN A 67 3.21 -14.63 -7.90
CA GLN A 67 2.95 -13.80 -6.71
C GLN A 67 2.24 -12.49 -7.06
N VAL A 68 2.60 -11.86 -8.19
CA VAL A 68 1.90 -10.66 -8.68
C VAL A 68 0.45 -10.97 -9.00
N LEU A 69 0.17 -12.11 -9.64
CA LEU A 69 -1.20 -12.57 -9.91
C LEU A 69 -1.98 -12.84 -8.62
N GLY A 70 -1.35 -13.51 -7.63
CA GLY A 70 -1.96 -13.72 -6.32
C GLY A 70 -2.27 -12.39 -5.62
N SER A 71 -1.33 -11.45 -5.61
CA SER A 71 -1.54 -10.10 -5.10
C SER A 71 -2.64 -9.34 -5.84
N TRP A 72 -2.74 -9.49 -7.16
CA TRP A 72 -3.79 -8.87 -7.97
C TRP A 72 -5.19 -9.32 -7.56
N ILE A 73 -5.37 -10.63 -7.39
CA ILE A 73 -6.63 -11.21 -6.92
C ILE A 73 -6.94 -10.74 -5.49
N LEU A 74 -5.94 -10.71 -4.59
CA LEU A 74 -6.16 -10.18 -3.24
C LEU A 74 -6.53 -8.69 -3.26
N PHE A 75 -5.92 -7.87 -4.11
CA PHE A 75 -6.28 -6.46 -4.30
C PHE A 75 -7.74 -6.30 -4.77
N ALA A 76 -8.17 -7.14 -5.71
CA ALA A 76 -9.55 -7.18 -6.17
C ALA A 76 -10.54 -7.48 -5.03
N ASN A 77 -10.27 -8.53 -4.24
CA ASN A 77 -11.19 -9.02 -3.20
C ASN A 77 -11.12 -8.26 -1.86
N THR A 78 -10.23 -7.28 -1.71
CA THR A 78 -10.11 -6.48 -0.47
C THR A 78 -10.47 -5.02 -0.74
N TRP A 79 -9.60 -4.32 -1.46
CA TRP A 79 -9.80 -2.93 -1.85
C TRP A 79 -10.93 -2.76 -2.88
N GLY A 80 -11.00 -3.65 -3.87
CA GLY A 80 -12.06 -3.60 -4.89
C GLY A 80 -13.44 -3.91 -4.32
N LEU A 81 -13.51 -4.92 -3.44
CA LEU A 81 -14.72 -5.23 -2.67
C LEU A 81 -15.19 -4.03 -1.84
N SER A 82 -14.27 -3.35 -1.15
CA SER A 82 -14.60 -2.16 -0.34
C SER A 82 -15.09 -0.99 -1.19
N ASN A 83 -14.52 -0.80 -2.39
CA ASN A 83 -14.99 0.21 -3.34
C ASN A 83 -16.41 -0.07 -3.88
N SER A 84 -16.90 -1.31 -3.75
CA SER A 84 -18.21 -1.71 -4.25
C SER A 84 -19.33 -1.55 -3.21
N PHE A 85 -18.99 -1.08 -2.00
CA PHE A 85 -19.94 -0.87 -0.91
C PHE A 85 -21.12 0.04 -1.28
N GLY A 86 -20.96 0.97 -2.23
CA GLY A 86 -22.02 1.88 -2.65
C GLY A 86 -23.30 1.16 -3.13
N VAL A 87 -23.17 0.01 -3.81
CA VAL A 87 -24.34 -0.77 -4.28
C VAL A 87 -25.08 -1.40 -3.11
N PHE A 88 -24.34 -1.96 -2.14
CA PHE A 88 -24.91 -2.47 -0.90
C PHE A 88 -25.60 -1.38 -0.10
N GLN A 89 -24.97 -0.21 0.05
CA GLN A 89 -25.54 0.93 0.77
C GLN A 89 -26.86 1.39 0.15
N ALA A 90 -26.93 1.51 -1.18
CA ALA A 90 -28.15 1.89 -1.89
C ALA A 90 -29.27 0.85 -1.66
N TYR A 91 -28.96 -0.44 -1.75
CA TYR A 91 -29.92 -1.50 -1.47
C TYR A 91 -30.41 -1.48 -0.02
N TYR A 92 -29.51 -1.28 0.95
CA TYR A 92 -29.87 -1.18 2.36
C TYR A 92 -30.78 0.01 2.64
N SER A 93 -30.48 1.16 2.05
CA SER A 93 -31.27 2.38 2.27
C SER A 93 -32.64 2.34 1.61
N ASN A 94 -32.77 1.71 0.44
CA ASN A 94 -34.00 1.77 -0.36
C ASN A 94 -34.95 0.59 -0.10
N GLU A 95 -34.42 -0.61 0.15
CA GLU A 95 -35.21 -1.84 0.17
C GLU A 95 -35.21 -2.52 1.55
N LEU A 96 -34.03 -2.65 2.18
CA LEU A 96 -33.89 -3.51 3.37
C LEU A 96 -34.13 -2.78 4.70
N LEU A 97 -33.69 -1.52 4.81
CA LEU A 97 -33.70 -0.71 6.03
C LEU A 97 -34.19 0.73 5.74
N PRO A 98 -35.38 0.92 5.14
CA PRO A 98 -35.87 2.24 4.74
C PRO A 98 -36.05 3.22 5.92
N ASP A 99 -36.33 2.69 7.12
CA ASP A 99 -36.54 3.49 8.33
C ASP A 99 -35.22 3.93 9.01
N THR A 100 -34.07 3.44 8.53
CA THR A 100 -32.77 3.73 9.13
C THR A 100 -32.10 4.91 8.45
N ASN A 101 -31.54 5.84 9.23
CA ASN A 101 -30.83 6.98 8.68
C ASN A 101 -29.67 6.53 7.76
N PRO A 102 -29.55 7.05 6.53
CA PRO A 102 -28.46 6.70 5.61
C PRO A 102 -27.05 6.88 6.18
N SER A 103 -26.88 7.86 7.08
CA SER A 103 -25.60 8.07 7.79
C SER A 103 -25.24 6.91 8.71
N THR A 104 -26.23 6.26 9.33
CA THR A 104 -26.03 5.05 10.14
C THR A 104 -25.62 3.87 9.26
N ILE A 105 -26.19 3.73 8.07
CA ILE A 105 -25.83 2.66 7.11
C ILE A 105 -24.39 2.84 6.61
N ALA A 106 -23.96 4.07 6.36
CA ALA A 106 -22.60 4.38 5.91
C ALA A 106 -21.49 3.98 6.92
N TRP A 107 -21.82 3.78 8.20
CA TRP A 107 -20.88 3.27 9.20
C TRP A 107 -20.41 1.85 8.87
N ILE A 108 -21.23 1.02 8.22
CA ILE A 108 -20.88 -0.36 7.87
C ILE A 108 -19.63 -0.38 6.97
N GLY A 109 -19.65 0.36 5.86
CA GLY A 109 -18.53 0.45 4.93
C GLY A 109 -17.31 1.15 5.54
N SER A 110 -17.53 2.17 6.38
CA SER A 110 -16.45 2.89 7.06
C SER A 110 -15.70 1.99 8.06
N ILE A 111 -16.44 1.21 8.87
CA ILE A 111 -15.86 0.23 9.80
C ILE A 111 -15.16 -0.90 9.03
N GLN A 112 -15.72 -1.36 7.90
CA GLN A 112 -15.06 -2.36 7.06
C GLN A 112 -13.67 -1.91 6.60
N ILE A 113 -13.54 -0.69 6.07
CA ILE A 113 -12.25 -0.13 5.62
C ILE A 113 -11.31 0.11 6.80
N PHE A 114 -11.85 0.63 7.91
CA PHE A 114 -11.09 0.85 9.13
C PHE A 114 -10.48 -0.46 9.66
N LEU A 115 -11.27 -1.52 9.78
CA LEU A 115 -10.79 -2.83 10.24
C LEU A 115 -9.83 -3.47 9.24
N MET A 116 -10.08 -3.31 7.94
CA MET A 116 -9.14 -3.76 6.90
C MET A 116 -7.75 -3.14 7.10
N MET A 117 -7.67 -1.85 7.42
CA MET A 117 -6.39 -1.19 7.64
C MET A 117 -5.80 -1.47 9.04
N LEU A 118 -6.62 -1.47 10.09
CA LEU A 118 -6.21 -1.70 11.48
C LEU A 118 -5.62 -3.11 11.67
N ILE A 119 -6.30 -4.13 11.16
CA ILE A 119 -5.90 -5.53 11.33
C ILE A 119 -4.68 -5.89 10.47
N GLY A 120 -4.33 -5.00 9.53
CA GLY A 120 -3.07 -5.03 8.80
C GLY A 120 -1.85 -5.11 9.73
N VAL A 121 -1.87 -4.54 10.95
CA VAL A 121 -0.73 -4.70 11.88
C VAL A 121 -0.49 -6.15 12.29
N CYS A 122 -1.57 -6.86 12.65
CA CYS A 122 -1.52 -8.26 13.04
C CYS A 122 -1.06 -9.13 11.86
N ALA A 123 -1.59 -8.83 10.65
CA ALA A 123 -1.18 -9.52 9.43
C ALA A 123 0.31 -9.34 9.15
N GLY A 124 0.85 -8.15 9.38
CA GLY A 124 2.27 -7.84 9.18
C GLY A 124 3.18 -8.63 10.11
N TRP A 125 2.80 -8.73 11.39
CA TRP A 125 3.50 -9.55 12.38
C TRP A 125 3.49 -11.03 12.02
N LEU A 126 2.31 -11.56 11.67
CA LEU A 126 2.17 -12.95 11.25
C LEU A 126 3.01 -13.23 9.98
N LEU A 127 3.10 -12.26 9.06
CA LEU A 127 3.86 -12.40 7.83
C LEU A 127 5.36 -12.43 8.08
N ASP A 128 5.88 -11.53 8.92
CA ASP A 128 7.29 -11.49 9.31
C ASP A 128 7.70 -12.78 10.07
N ALA A 129 6.77 -13.33 10.86
CA ALA A 129 6.95 -14.64 11.51
C ALA A 129 6.88 -15.84 10.52
N GLY A 130 6.49 -15.62 9.26
CA GLY A 130 6.44 -16.62 8.20
C GLY A 130 5.11 -17.36 8.04
N TYR A 131 4.03 -16.91 8.70
CA TYR A 131 2.73 -17.56 8.71
C TYR A 131 1.82 -17.17 7.53
N LEU A 132 2.38 -17.03 6.32
CA LEU A 132 1.62 -16.59 5.13
C LEU A 132 0.37 -17.45 4.86
N ARG A 133 0.50 -18.78 4.88
CA ARG A 133 -0.63 -19.69 4.60
C ARG A 133 -1.76 -19.56 5.62
N PHE A 134 -1.40 -19.37 6.89
CA PHE A 134 -2.37 -19.16 7.96
C PHE A 134 -3.17 -17.88 7.73
N ILE A 135 -2.49 -16.77 7.39
CA ILE A 135 -3.13 -15.49 7.07
C ILE A 135 -4.10 -15.64 5.90
N LEU A 136 -3.68 -16.30 4.82
CA LEU A 136 -4.51 -16.49 3.63
C LEU A 136 -5.75 -17.36 3.93
N ILE A 137 -5.59 -18.47 4.67
CA ILE A 137 -6.70 -19.36 5.02
C ILE A 137 -7.68 -18.66 5.97
N CYS A 138 -7.18 -18.05 7.05
CA CYS A 138 -8.03 -17.35 8.02
C CYS A 138 -8.74 -16.15 7.38
N GLY A 139 -8.02 -15.34 6.62
CA GLY A 139 -8.59 -14.19 5.92
C GLY A 139 -9.66 -14.60 4.92
N THR A 140 -9.40 -15.64 4.12
CA THR A 140 -10.37 -16.18 3.14
C THR A 140 -11.59 -16.76 3.84
N ALA A 141 -11.41 -17.52 4.93
CA ALA A 141 -12.51 -18.09 5.70
C ALA A 141 -13.41 -16.99 6.29
N MET A 142 -12.83 -15.95 6.88
CA MET A 142 -13.58 -14.83 7.45
C MET A 142 -14.31 -14.01 6.39
N THR A 143 -13.65 -13.65 5.29
CA THR A 143 -14.29 -12.92 4.18
C THR A 143 -15.43 -13.74 3.56
N SER A 144 -15.21 -15.03 3.33
CA SER A 144 -16.24 -15.91 2.77
C SER A 144 -17.42 -16.07 3.72
N LEU A 145 -17.15 -16.34 5.00
CA LEU A 145 -18.18 -16.46 6.04
C LEU A 145 -19.01 -15.19 6.13
N GLY A 146 -18.36 -14.02 6.16
CA GLY A 146 -19.03 -12.73 6.21
C GLY A 146 -19.96 -12.51 5.02
N LEU A 147 -19.52 -12.79 3.79
CA LEU A 147 -20.35 -12.66 2.59
C LEU A 147 -21.51 -13.66 2.56
N PHE A 148 -21.30 -14.93 2.95
CA PHE A 148 -22.39 -15.90 3.01
C PHE A 148 -23.41 -15.55 4.09
N MET A 149 -22.97 -15.12 5.27
CA MET A 149 -23.85 -14.67 6.34
C MET A 149 -24.60 -13.40 5.96
N LEU A 150 -23.97 -12.50 5.20
CA LEU A 150 -24.62 -11.30 4.69
C LEU A 150 -25.86 -11.62 3.85
N SER A 151 -25.84 -12.73 3.10
CA SER A 151 -26.99 -13.16 2.29
C SER A 151 -28.26 -13.49 3.10
N LEU A 152 -28.11 -13.74 4.41
CA LEU A 152 -29.18 -14.10 5.34
C LEU A 152 -29.60 -12.93 6.25
N CYS A 153 -28.88 -11.81 6.19
CA CYS A 153 -29.10 -10.69 7.10
C CYS A 153 -30.34 -9.89 6.71
N THR A 154 -31.17 -9.59 7.70
CA THR A 154 -32.38 -8.76 7.55
C THR A 154 -32.38 -7.53 8.47
N GLN A 155 -31.47 -7.48 9.44
CA GLN A 155 -31.39 -6.43 10.45
C GLN A 155 -30.04 -5.72 10.39
N TYR A 156 -30.01 -4.42 10.72
CA TYR A 156 -28.80 -3.60 10.69
C TYR A 156 -27.62 -4.22 11.45
N TRP A 157 -27.85 -4.71 12.68
CA TRP A 157 -26.78 -5.29 13.51
C TRP A 157 -26.19 -6.58 12.91
N GLN A 158 -27.00 -7.35 12.17
CA GLN A 158 -26.54 -8.58 11.50
C GLN A 158 -25.62 -8.22 10.33
N ILE A 159 -26.02 -7.22 9.53
CA ILE A 159 -25.22 -6.69 8.41
C ILE A 159 -23.91 -6.11 8.95
N LEU A 160 -23.97 -5.35 10.03
CA LEU A 160 -22.79 -4.79 10.68
C LEU A 160 -21.81 -5.88 11.09
N LEU A 161 -22.28 -6.96 11.72
CA LEU A 161 -21.43 -8.06 12.15
C LEU A 161 -20.85 -8.86 10.96
N ALA A 162 -21.68 -9.17 9.96
CA ALA A 162 -21.28 -9.96 8.81
C ALA A 162 -20.35 -9.19 7.86
N GLN A 163 -20.70 -7.96 7.50
CA GLN A 163 -19.97 -7.17 6.51
C GLN A 163 -18.87 -6.32 7.15
N ALA A 164 -19.19 -5.50 8.15
CA ALA A 164 -18.18 -4.60 8.71
C ALA A 164 -17.10 -5.37 9.47
N PHE A 165 -17.50 -6.22 10.41
CA PHE A 165 -16.55 -6.94 11.27
C PHE A 165 -15.95 -8.18 10.59
N CYS A 166 -16.78 -9.10 10.08
CA CYS A 166 -16.27 -10.36 9.54
C CYS A 166 -15.51 -10.16 8.22
N VAL A 167 -16.13 -9.51 7.22
CA VAL A 167 -15.45 -9.18 5.96
C VAL A 167 -14.33 -8.16 6.16
N GLY A 168 -14.51 -7.13 7.00
CA GLY A 168 -13.43 -6.16 7.28
C GLY A 168 -12.19 -6.81 7.90
N THR A 169 -12.37 -7.71 8.86
CA THR A 169 -11.25 -8.46 9.48
C THR A 169 -10.57 -9.41 8.50
N GLY A 170 -11.36 -10.18 7.75
CA GLY A 170 -10.81 -11.06 6.71
C GLY A 170 -10.03 -10.26 5.65
N SER A 171 -10.58 -9.12 5.23
CA SER A 171 -9.95 -8.22 4.27
C SER A 171 -8.68 -7.58 4.83
N GLY A 172 -8.56 -7.34 6.14
CA GLY A 172 -7.33 -6.79 6.71
C GLY A 172 -6.16 -7.78 6.74
N LEU A 173 -6.46 -9.04 7.04
CA LEU A 173 -5.49 -10.13 6.94
C LEU A 173 -4.95 -10.29 5.51
N LEU A 174 -5.87 -10.30 4.53
CA LEU A 174 -5.54 -10.46 3.11
C LEU A 174 -4.93 -9.19 2.49
N GLY A 175 -5.43 -8.03 2.89
CA GLY A 175 -5.14 -6.73 2.28
C GLY A 175 -3.73 -6.25 2.52
N LEU A 176 -3.12 -6.55 3.66
CA LEU A 176 -1.69 -6.28 3.85
C LEU A 176 -0.83 -7.27 3.04
N THR A 177 -1.24 -8.53 3.03
CA THR A 177 -0.50 -9.63 2.41
C THR A 177 -0.32 -9.42 0.91
N CYS A 178 -1.32 -8.88 0.22
CA CYS A 178 -1.22 -8.61 -1.21
C CYS A 178 -0.10 -7.64 -1.57
N VAL A 179 0.22 -6.74 -0.65
CA VAL A 179 1.21 -5.71 -0.87
C VAL A 179 2.59 -6.14 -0.38
N ALA A 180 2.63 -6.79 0.78
CA ALA A 180 3.88 -7.08 1.46
C ALA A 180 4.71 -8.19 0.77
N VAL A 181 4.07 -9.05 -0.03
CA VAL A 181 4.76 -10.16 -0.72
C VAL A 181 5.56 -9.70 -1.94
N ILE A 182 5.12 -8.65 -2.66
CA ILE A 182 5.73 -8.24 -3.94
C ILE A 182 7.21 -7.83 -3.77
N PRO A 183 7.58 -6.98 -2.80
CA PRO A 183 8.97 -6.55 -2.63
C PRO A 183 9.93 -7.67 -2.21
N LEU A 184 9.42 -8.83 -1.79
CA LEU A 184 10.24 -9.99 -1.46
C LEU A 184 10.78 -10.70 -2.71
N TYR A 185 10.09 -10.56 -3.85
CA TYR A 185 10.44 -11.21 -5.13
C TYR A 185 11.03 -10.24 -6.16
N PHE A 186 10.72 -8.94 -6.05
CA PHE A 186 11.17 -7.92 -6.98
C PHE A 186 12.05 -6.87 -6.29
N ARG A 187 13.18 -6.52 -6.90
CA ARG A 187 14.09 -5.47 -6.45
C ARG A 187 14.06 -4.29 -7.42
N ARG A 188 14.32 -4.54 -8.71
CA ARG A 188 14.43 -3.51 -9.76
C ARG A 188 13.08 -3.12 -10.36
N ARG A 189 12.11 -4.05 -10.38
CA ARG A 189 10.78 -3.83 -10.99
C ARG A 189 9.65 -3.86 -9.98
N ARG A 190 9.96 -3.60 -8.70
CA ARG A 190 9.01 -3.76 -7.60
C ARG A 190 7.84 -2.79 -7.70
N MET A 191 8.07 -1.55 -8.14
CA MET A 191 7.00 -0.56 -8.24
C MET A 191 6.09 -0.98 -9.39
N VAL A 192 6.63 -1.32 -10.57
CA VAL A 192 5.83 -1.84 -11.69
C VAL A 192 5.02 -3.07 -11.28
N ALA A 193 5.62 -4.04 -10.59
CA ALA A 193 4.92 -5.24 -10.11
C ALA A 193 3.78 -4.89 -9.12
N THR A 194 4.03 -3.93 -8.22
CA THR A 194 3.01 -3.43 -7.28
C THR A 194 1.90 -2.68 -8.00
N GLY A 195 2.24 -1.86 -8.99
CA GLY A 195 1.29 -1.15 -9.84
C GLY A 195 0.39 -2.10 -10.63
N ILE A 196 0.97 -3.15 -11.24
CA ILE A 196 0.21 -4.21 -11.93
C ILE A 196 -0.73 -4.89 -10.95
N ALA A 197 -0.24 -5.36 -9.80
CA ALA A 197 -1.10 -6.00 -8.79
C ALA A 197 -2.22 -5.07 -8.32
N ALA A 198 -1.92 -3.79 -8.08
CA ALA A 198 -2.90 -2.81 -7.64
C ALA A 198 -4.00 -2.57 -8.69
N THR A 199 -3.77 -2.77 -9.99
CA THR A 199 -4.85 -2.62 -11.00
C THR A 199 -6.05 -3.53 -10.72
N GLY A 200 -5.87 -4.64 -10.01
CA GLY A 200 -6.94 -5.57 -9.65
C GLY A 200 -8.05 -4.90 -8.83
N SER A 201 -7.71 -3.95 -7.95
CA SER A 201 -8.74 -3.25 -7.17
C SER A 201 -9.55 -2.26 -8.00
N SER A 202 -8.92 -1.61 -8.99
CA SER A 202 -9.62 -0.71 -9.92
C SER A 202 -10.55 -1.48 -10.83
N LEU A 203 -10.11 -2.63 -11.35
CA LEU A 203 -10.95 -3.48 -12.19
C LEU A 203 -12.13 -4.05 -11.40
N ALA A 204 -11.89 -4.56 -10.19
CA ALA A 204 -12.94 -5.02 -9.30
C ALA A 204 -13.93 -3.91 -8.93
N GLY A 205 -13.46 -2.68 -8.70
CA GLY A 205 -14.32 -1.52 -8.45
C GLY A 205 -15.19 -1.09 -9.65
N ILE A 206 -14.97 -1.65 -10.84
CA ILE A 206 -15.86 -1.49 -12.01
C ILE A 206 -16.77 -2.72 -12.14
N VAL A 207 -16.18 -3.92 -12.08
CA VAL A 207 -16.88 -5.18 -12.36
C VAL A 207 -17.88 -5.54 -11.24
N TYR A 208 -17.48 -5.43 -9.97
CA TYR A 208 -18.31 -5.85 -8.84
C TYR A 208 -19.59 -5.01 -8.70
N PRO A 209 -19.56 -3.66 -8.73
CA PRO A 209 -20.79 -2.87 -8.64
C PRO A 209 -21.79 -3.18 -9.75
N ILE A 210 -21.31 -3.34 -10.99
CA ILE A 210 -22.15 -3.66 -12.15
C ILE A 210 -22.75 -5.06 -12.01
N MET A 211 -21.93 -6.03 -11.61
CA MET A 211 -22.35 -7.41 -11.41
C MET A 211 -23.38 -7.52 -10.29
N GLU A 212 -23.12 -6.91 -9.13
CA GLU A 212 -24.03 -6.88 -7.97
C GLU A 212 -25.36 -6.23 -8.34
N ARG A 213 -25.34 -5.05 -8.97
CA ARG A 213 -26.57 -4.35 -9.39
C ARG A 213 -27.44 -5.21 -10.32
N ARG A 214 -26.83 -5.89 -11.31
CA ARG A 214 -27.57 -6.77 -12.23
C ARG A 214 -28.04 -8.07 -11.59
N LEU A 215 -27.24 -8.66 -10.70
CA LEU A 215 -27.64 -9.87 -9.98
C LEU A 215 -28.79 -9.57 -9.01
N ILE A 216 -28.72 -8.48 -8.24
CA ILE A 216 -29.77 -8.08 -7.31
C ILE A 216 -31.10 -7.90 -8.06
N ALA A 217 -31.07 -7.23 -9.22
CA ALA A 217 -32.27 -6.98 -10.03
C ALA A 217 -32.88 -8.26 -10.66
N SER A 218 -32.08 -9.30 -10.91
CA SER A 218 -32.52 -10.51 -11.64
C SER A 218 -32.89 -11.68 -10.74
N ILE A 219 -32.12 -11.93 -9.68
CA ILE A 219 -32.26 -13.10 -8.80
C ILE A 219 -32.47 -12.73 -7.32
N GLY A 220 -32.59 -11.44 -7.02
CA GLY A 220 -32.78 -10.93 -5.66
C GLY A 220 -31.49 -10.88 -4.84
N PHE A 221 -31.51 -10.13 -3.74
CA PHE A 221 -30.33 -9.83 -2.93
C PHE A 221 -29.65 -11.07 -2.35
N SER A 222 -30.39 -11.96 -1.67
CA SER A 222 -29.79 -13.11 -1.00
C SER A 222 -29.03 -14.03 -1.96
N TRP A 223 -29.58 -14.32 -3.15
CA TRP A 223 -28.88 -15.15 -4.13
C TRP A 223 -27.77 -14.39 -4.85
N ALA A 224 -27.96 -13.09 -5.14
CA ALA A 224 -26.91 -12.24 -5.70
C ALA A 224 -25.65 -12.24 -4.82
N VAL A 225 -25.81 -12.04 -3.51
CA VAL A 225 -24.69 -12.04 -2.55
C VAL A 225 -24.04 -13.42 -2.43
N ARG A 226 -24.79 -14.53 -2.54
CA ARG A 226 -24.22 -15.88 -2.55
C ARG A 226 -23.38 -16.14 -3.79
N VAL A 227 -23.90 -15.80 -4.98
CA VAL A 227 -23.14 -15.92 -6.24
C VAL A 227 -21.85 -15.10 -6.15
N PHE A 228 -21.95 -13.88 -5.63
CA PHE A 228 -20.80 -13.04 -5.40
C PHE A 228 -19.80 -13.66 -4.41
N ALA A 229 -20.28 -14.21 -3.29
CA ALA A 229 -19.46 -14.92 -2.31
C ALA A 229 -18.73 -16.11 -2.95
N PHE A 230 -19.39 -16.92 -3.80
CA PHE A 230 -18.73 -18.01 -4.51
C PHE A 230 -17.61 -17.54 -5.44
N ILE A 231 -17.80 -16.42 -6.15
CA ILE A 231 -16.77 -15.83 -7.02
C ILE A 231 -15.58 -15.35 -6.19
N VAL A 232 -15.84 -14.62 -5.11
CA VAL A 232 -14.81 -14.12 -4.18
C VAL A 232 -14.04 -15.29 -3.56
N THR A 233 -14.72 -16.25 -2.94
CA THR A 233 -14.10 -17.42 -2.32
C THR A 233 -13.30 -18.23 -3.35
N GLY A 234 -13.86 -18.50 -4.53
CA GLY A 234 -13.18 -19.25 -5.58
C GLY A 234 -11.86 -18.58 -6.02
N SER A 235 -11.88 -17.26 -6.20
CA SER A 235 -10.67 -16.50 -6.54
C SER A 235 -9.64 -16.49 -5.40
N LEU A 236 -10.08 -16.39 -4.14
CA LEU A 236 -9.20 -16.45 -2.97
C LEU A 236 -8.58 -17.84 -2.76
N LEU A 237 -9.29 -18.92 -3.10
CA LEU A 237 -8.72 -20.28 -3.09
C LEU A 237 -7.57 -20.42 -4.11
N ILE A 238 -7.70 -19.78 -5.27
CA ILE A 238 -6.62 -19.71 -6.26
C ILE A 238 -5.40 -18.97 -5.67
N CYS A 239 -5.61 -17.86 -4.95
CA CYS A 239 -4.51 -17.19 -4.22
C CYS A 239 -3.81 -18.11 -3.23
N ILE A 240 -4.56 -18.88 -2.43
CA ILE A 240 -3.98 -19.81 -1.44
C ILE A 240 -3.09 -20.86 -2.13
N ALA A 241 -3.49 -21.34 -3.31
CA ALA A 241 -2.71 -22.33 -4.05
C ALA A 241 -1.42 -21.75 -4.66
N ILE A 242 -1.47 -20.50 -5.14
CA ILE A 242 -0.39 -19.88 -5.91
C ILE A 242 0.63 -19.16 -5.00
N MET A 243 0.16 -18.48 -3.95
CA MET A 243 1.01 -17.58 -3.17
C MET A 243 1.97 -18.34 -2.25
N ARG A 244 3.24 -17.89 -2.26
CA ARG A 244 4.32 -18.48 -1.47
C ARG A 244 5.19 -17.38 -0.90
N LEU A 245 5.66 -17.57 0.33
CA LEU A 245 6.68 -16.70 0.91
C LEU A 245 8.05 -17.15 0.39
N ARG A 246 8.92 -16.18 0.09
CA ARG A 246 10.25 -16.50 -0.43
C ARG A 246 11.05 -17.31 0.62
N PRO A 247 11.60 -18.48 0.25
CA PRO A 247 12.48 -19.24 1.13
C PRO A 247 13.74 -18.41 1.45
N ASN A 248 14.26 -18.50 2.67
CA ASN A 248 15.57 -17.97 3.11
C ASN A 248 15.68 -16.50 3.59
N LEU A 249 14.59 -15.75 3.80
CA LEU A 249 14.71 -14.51 4.60
C LEU A 249 14.95 -14.88 6.08
N LYS A 250 15.97 -14.27 6.72
CA LYS A 250 16.19 -14.37 8.17
C LYS A 250 14.95 -13.83 8.88
N ARG A 251 14.16 -14.71 9.49
CA ARG A 251 12.92 -14.36 10.16
C ARG A 251 13.23 -14.00 11.61
N ARG A 252 13.06 -12.73 11.97
CA ARG A 252 13.02 -12.33 13.37
C ARG A 252 11.57 -12.38 13.83
N GLY A 253 11.34 -12.97 15.00
CA GLY A 253 10.00 -13.04 15.59
C GLY A 253 9.37 -11.65 15.69
N ALA A 254 8.08 -11.57 15.37
CA ALA A 254 7.32 -10.34 15.44
C ALA A 254 7.32 -9.80 16.87
N LEU A 255 8.02 -8.69 17.08
CA LEU A 255 7.96 -7.94 18.32
C LEU A 255 7.59 -6.51 18.00
N PHE A 256 6.61 -5.99 18.73
CA PHE A 256 6.28 -4.58 18.76
C PHE A 256 7.47 -3.81 19.32
N ARG A 257 8.44 -3.48 18.46
CA ARG A 257 9.61 -2.70 18.84
C ARG A 257 9.22 -1.23 18.77
N LEU A 258 9.09 -0.60 19.93
CA LEU A 258 8.89 0.85 20.06
C LEU A 258 9.97 1.67 19.34
N LYS A 259 11.12 1.05 19.01
CA LYS A 259 12.18 1.64 18.19
C LYS A 259 11.70 2.14 16.83
N HIS A 260 10.65 1.55 16.23
CA HIS A 260 10.08 2.04 14.98
C HIS A 260 9.47 3.44 15.12
N PHE A 261 9.02 3.82 16.32
CA PHE A 261 8.56 5.18 16.63
C PHE A 261 9.70 6.16 16.94
N GLN A 262 10.96 5.75 16.79
CA GLN A 262 12.12 6.64 16.90
C GLN A 262 12.67 7.03 15.52
N ASP A 263 12.18 6.40 14.45
CA ASP A 263 12.55 6.71 13.07
C ASP A 263 11.71 7.89 12.54
N ALA A 264 12.22 9.11 12.75
CA ALA A 264 11.53 10.35 12.41
C ALA A 264 11.10 10.46 10.92
N PRO A 265 11.94 10.10 9.92
CA PRO A 265 11.49 10.03 8.53
C PRO A 265 10.28 9.13 8.30
N TYR A 266 10.25 7.97 8.95
CA TYR A 266 9.20 6.98 8.80
C TYR A 266 7.89 7.40 9.47
N ILE A 267 7.93 7.95 10.69
CA ILE A 267 6.72 8.45 11.37
C ILE A 267 6.11 9.60 10.59
N THR A 268 6.95 10.54 10.13
CA THR A 268 6.48 11.66 9.33
C THR A 268 5.82 11.15 8.04
N PHE A 269 6.38 10.11 7.41
CA PHE A 269 5.74 9.45 6.28
C PHE A 269 4.39 8.81 6.65
N CYS A 270 4.27 8.16 7.80
CA CYS A 270 3.02 7.55 8.26
C CYS A 270 1.92 8.61 8.49
N ILE A 271 2.28 9.77 9.03
CA ILE A 271 1.37 10.91 9.19
C ILE A 271 0.92 11.42 7.81
N ALA A 272 1.86 11.61 6.88
CA ALA A 272 1.53 11.98 5.49
C ALA A 272 0.59 10.96 4.84
N PHE A 273 0.85 9.67 5.04
CA PHE A 273 0.04 8.58 4.51
C PHE A 273 -1.39 8.61 5.08
N ALA A 274 -1.56 8.85 6.38
CA ALA A 274 -2.88 8.98 7.00
C ALA A 274 -3.67 10.18 6.49
N LEU A 275 -3.04 11.35 6.39
CA LEU A 275 -3.67 12.55 5.85
C LEU A 275 -4.07 12.37 4.37
N MET A 276 -3.21 11.70 3.60
CA MET A 276 -3.48 11.38 2.20
C MET A 276 -4.67 10.43 2.07
N ILE A 277 -4.73 9.37 2.87
CA ILE A 277 -5.84 8.41 2.86
C ILE A 277 -7.16 9.07 3.29
N GLY A 278 -7.12 9.97 4.28
CA GLY A 278 -8.30 10.73 4.71
C GLY A 278 -8.85 11.70 3.67
N SER A 279 -8.09 11.99 2.60
CA SER A 279 -8.52 12.86 1.51
C SER A 279 -8.81 12.10 0.21
N VAL A 280 -8.01 11.08 -0.14
CA VAL A 280 -8.04 10.43 -1.46
C VAL A 280 -9.39 9.79 -1.80
N TYR A 281 -10.11 9.30 -0.80
CA TYR A 281 -11.38 8.63 -1.00
C TYR A 281 -12.57 9.58 -1.09
N VAL A 282 -12.45 10.83 -0.62
CA VAL A 282 -13.58 11.77 -0.54
C VAL A 282 -14.27 11.94 -1.92
N PRO A 283 -13.56 12.17 -3.04
CA PRO A 283 -14.22 12.25 -4.34
C PRO A 283 -14.86 10.94 -4.80
N PHE A 284 -14.26 9.79 -4.49
CA PHE A 284 -14.85 8.48 -4.85
C PHE A 284 -16.19 8.25 -4.15
N PHE A 285 -16.37 8.77 -2.93
CA PHE A 285 -17.62 8.65 -2.18
C PHE A 285 -18.67 9.70 -2.56
N TYR A 286 -18.27 10.95 -2.79
CA TYR A 286 -19.21 12.07 -2.94
C TYR A 286 -19.49 12.49 -4.39
N VAL A 287 -18.75 12.00 -5.39
CA VAL A 287 -18.96 12.41 -6.80
C VAL A 287 -20.36 12.08 -7.31
N ASP A 288 -20.90 10.91 -6.96
CA ASP A 288 -22.22 10.44 -7.39
C ASP A 288 -23.32 11.32 -6.76
N ALA A 289 -23.28 11.50 -5.45
CA ALA A 289 -24.20 12.38 -4.72
C ALA A 289 -24.17 13.83 -5.23
N TYR A 290 -22.98 14.35 -5.55
CA TYR A 290 -22.82 15.69 -6.11
C TYR A 290 -23.45 15.80 -7.51
N ALA A 291 -23.25 14.80 -8.37
CA ALA A 291 -23.86 14.76 -9.69
C ALA A 291 -25.39 14.68 -9.63
N ILE A 292 -25.94 13.84 -8.76
CA ILE A 292 -27.39 13.73 -8.56
C ILE A 292 -27.98 15.06 -8.08
N ARG A 293 -27.34 15.74 -7.10
CA ARG A 293 -27.78 17.05 -6.62
C ARG A 293 -27.72 18.13 -7.71
N LEU A 294 -26.80 18.03 -8.67
CA LEU A 294 -26.73 18.91 -9.85
C LEU A 294 -27.81 18.59 -10.91
N GLY A 295 -28.65 17.58 -10.70
CA GLY A 295 -29.72 17.17 -11.62
C GLY A 295 -29.28 16.17 -12.69
N VAL A 296 -28.11 15.52 -12.52
CA VAL A 296 -27.69 14.42 -13.40
C VAL A 296 -28.54 13.18 -13.08
N ASP A 297 -28.94 12.48 -14.13
CA ASP A 297 -29.69 11.23 -14.02
C ASP A 297 -28.92 10.17 -13.20
N PRO A 298 -29.57 9.46 -12.25
CA PRO A 298 -28.92 8.46 -11.39
C PRO A 298 -28.24 7.31 -12.14
N ASP A 299 -28.72 6.94 -13.33
CA ASP A 299 -28.05 5.90 -14.12
C ASP A 299 -26.74 6.41 -14.71
N THR A 300 -26.67 7.69 -15.02
CA THR A 300 -25.47 8.33 -15.58
C THR A 300 -24.45 8.66 -14.49
N SER A 301 -24.90 9.11 -13.32
CA SER A 301 -24.02 9.47 -12.20
C SER A 301 -23.23 8.26 -11.66
N PHE A 302 -23.84 7.07 -11.67
CA PHE A 302 -23.17 5.80 -11.35
C PHE A 302 -21.94 5.51 -12.24
N TYR A 303 -21.97 5.91 -13.51
CA TYR A 303 -20.83 5.72 -14.42
C TYR A 303 -19.66 6.68 -14.13
N LEU A 304 -19.85 7.78 -13.39
CA LEU A 304 -18.76 8.67 -13.00
C LEU A 304 -17.73 7.94 -12.12
N LEU A 305 -18.21 7.19 -11.13
CA LEU A 305 -17.35 6.38 -10.27
C LEU A 305 -16.61 5.29 -11.08
N SER A 306 -17.30 4.68 -12.04
CA SER A 306 -16.70 3.70 -12.97
C SER A 306 -15.61 4.35 -13.83
N ALA A 307 -15.84 5.57 -14.34
CA ALA A 307 -14.85 6.32 -15.12
C ALA A 307 -13.63 6.71 -14.27
N MET A 308 -13.83 7.11 -13.01
CA MET A 308 -12.72 7.36 -12.07
C MET A 308 -11.87 6.12 -11.84
N ASN A 309 -12.50 4.96 -11.59
CA ASN A 309 -11.79 3.70 -11.39
C ASN A 309 -11.05 3.26 -12.66
N ALA A 310 -11.64 3.47 -13.84
CA ALA A 310 -10.99 3.18 -15.12
C ALA A 310 -9.75 4.05 -15.34
N ALA A 311 -9.85 5.36 -15.07
CA ALA A 311 -8.69 6.26 -15.12
C ALA A 311 -7.63 5.89 -14.07
N SER A 312 -8.06 5.47 -12.87
CA SER A 312 -7.18 4.99 -11.80
C SER A 312 -6.37 3.76 -12.17
N LEU A 313 -6.88 2.89 -13.05
CA LEU A 313 -6.14 1.74 -13.56
C LEU A 313 -4.85 2.21 -14.27
N PHE A 314 -4.94 3.17 -15.18
CA PHE A 314 -3.77 3.77 -15.84
C PHE A 314 -2.91 4.59 -14.87
N GLY A 315 -3.59 5.29 -13.96
CA GLY A 315 -2.99 6.03 -12.85
C GLY A 315 -2.19 5.18 -11.86
N ARG A 316 -2.41 3.86 -11.82
CA ARG A 316 -1.59 2.93 -11.02
C ARG A 316 -0.38 2.44 -11.79
N LEU A 317 -0.45 2.34 -13.11
CA LEU A 317 0.67 1.84 -13.91
C LEU A 317 1.73 2.92 -14.15
N ALA A 318 1.32 4.12 -14.59
CA ALA A 318 2.27 5.16 -15.03
C ALA A 318 3.14 5.72 -13.88
N PRO A 319 2.59 6.13 -12.71
CA PRO A 319 3.39 6.59 -11.58
C PRO A 319 4.28 5.49 -10.99
N ASN A 320 3.81 4.24 -10.92
CA ASN A 320 4.65 3.14 -10.43
C ASN A 320 5.83 2.85 -11.36
N TRP A 321 5.62 2.90 -12.68
CA TRP A 321 6.72 2.80 -13.65
C TRP A 321 7.73 3.93 -13.50
N LEU A 322 7.24 5.15 -13.26
CA LEU A 322 8.10 6.31 -13.02
C LEU A 322 8.85 6.17 -11.68
N ALA A 323 8.22 5.61 -10.67
CA ALA A 323 8.78 5.43 -9.34
C ALA A 323 9.94 4.43 -9.29
N ASP A 324 9.94 3.40 -10.16
CA ASP A 324 11.10 2.50 -10.31
C ASP A 324 12.36 3.28 -10.77
N LYS A 325 12.19 4.40 -11.49
CA LYS A 325 13.31 5.23 -11.98
C LYS A 325 13.72 6.33 -10.99
N TYR A 326 12.74 7.05 -10.43
CA TYR A 326 12.96 8.30 -9.68
C TYR A 326 12.76 8.17 -8.16
N GLY A 327 12.27 7.03 -7.66
CA GLY A 327 11.92 6.81 -6.26
C GLY A 327 10.42 7.03 -5.99
N GLY A 328 9.87 6.29 -5.02
CA GLY A 328 8.45 6.31 -4.69
C GLY A 328 7.98 7.64 -4.14
N MET A 329 8.75 8.23 -3.22
CA MET A 329 8.40 9.49 -2.57
C MET A 329 8.51 10.67 -3.54
N THR A 330 9.49 10.64 -4.45
CA THR A 330 9.68 11.68 -5.48
C THR A 330 8.52 11.72 -6.48
N VAL A 331 7.94 10.57 -6.83
CA VAL A 331 6.79 10.50 -7.74
C VAL A 331 5.46 10.73 -7.03
N MET A 332 5.35 10.33 -5.76
CA MET A 332 4.12 10.51 -5.00
C MET A 332 3.85 12.00 -4.69
N LEU A 333 4.89 12.81 -4.42
CA LEU A 333 4.75 14.25 -4.17
C LEU A 333 3.97 15.02 -5.26
N PRO A 334 4.36 14.98 -6.55
CA PRO A 334 3.60 15.66 -7.61
C PRO A 334 2.20 15.08 -7.79
N CYS A 335 1.98 13.78 -7.53
CA CYS A 335 0.63 13.19 -7.52
C CYS A 335 -0.25 13.78 -6.41
N CYS A 336 0.29 13.95 -5.19
CA CYS A 336 -0.44 14.56 -4.08
C CYS A 336 -0.73 16.05 -4.35
N VAL A 337 0.24 16.81 -4.88
CA VAL A 337 0.04 18.22 -5.26
C VAL A 337 -1.02 18.35 -6.36
N GLY A 338 -0.91 17.54 -7.42
CA GLY A 338 -1.89 17.51 -8.50
C GLY A 338 -3.30 17.16 -8.00
N SER A 339 -3.42 16.19 -7.09
CA SER A 339 -4.70 15.81 -6.49
C SER A 339 -5.28 16.93 -5.63
N ALA A 340 -4.46 17.65 -4.85
CA ALA A 340 -4.91 18.80 -4.08
C ALA A 340 -5.46 19.90 -5.00
N ILE A 341 -4.77 20.21 -6.11
CA ILE A 341 -5.24 21.19 -7.10
C ILE A 341 -6.58 20.76 -7.68
N VAL A 342 -6.70 19.51 -8.12
CA VAL A 342 -7.96 18.98 -8.67
C VAL A 342 -9.09 19.05 -7.65
N LEU A 343 -8.83 18.76 -6.37
CA LEU A 343 -9.82 18.88 -5.30
C LEU A 343 -10.31 20.33 -5.13
N PHE A 344 -9.43 21.32 -5.19
CA PHE A 344 -9.87 22.73 -5.16
C PHE A 344 -10.63 23.14 -6.41
N VAL A 345 -10.28 22.57 -7.57
CA VAL A 345 -10.96 22.85 -8.85
C VAL A 345 -12.31 22.11 -8.95
N PHE A 346 -12.52 21.03 -8.19
CA PHE A 346 -13.75 20.22 -8.21
C PHE A 346 -15.03 21.04 -8.03
N ARG A 347 -14.92 22.12 -7.25
CA ARG A 347 -15.96 23.12 -7.01
C ARG A 347 -16.54 23.74 -8.28
N PHE A 348 -15.76 23.87 -9.35
CA PHE A 348 -16.16 24.54 -10.58
C PHE A 348 -16.87 23.61 -11.59
N ALA A 349 -16.80 22.29 -11.39
CA ALA A 349 -17.56 21.34 -12.21
C ALA A 349 -19.04 21.41 -11.82
N HIS A 350 -19.90 21.77 -12.77
CA HIS A 350 -21.35 21.96 -12.58
C HIS A 350 -22.21 21.28 -13.65
N ASP A 351 -21.56 20.76 -14.68
CA ASP A 351 -22.16 20.09 -15.82
C ASP A 351 -21.59 18.67 -15.95
N LEU A 352 -22.33 17.78 -16.59
CA LEU A 352 -21.93 16.38 -16.76
C LEU A 352 -20.57 16.23 -17.48
N PRO A 353 -20.28 16.94 -18.60
CA PRO A 353 -18.97 16.87 -19.24
C PRO A 353 -17.83 17.31 -18.32
N GLY A 354 -18.01 18.41 -17.56
CA GLY A 354 -17.04 18.89 -16.58
C GLY A 354 -16.78 17.87 -15.47
N LEU A 355 -17.83 17.24 -14.95
CA LEU A 355 -17.74 16.17 -13.95
C LEU A 355 -16.98 14.94 -14.48
N ILE A 356 -17.24 14.52 -15.72
CA ILE A 356 -16.52 13.40 -16.34
C ILE A 356 -15.03 13.74 -16.49
N ALA A 357 -14.72 14.92 -17.03
CA ALA A 357 -13.34 15.34 -17.26
C ALA A 357 -12.53 15.39 -15.96
N ILE A 358 -13.06 16.03 -14.91
CA ILE A 358 -12.37 16.15 -13.63
C ILE A 358 -12.24 14.81 -12.91
N SER A 359 -13.24 13.95 -13.04
CA SER A 359 -13.24 12.58 -12.50
C SER A 359 -12.14 11.72 -13.11
N ILE A 360 -11.96 11.78 -14.45
CA ILE A 360 -10.90 11.06 -15.15
C ILE A 360 -9.52 11.57 -14.71
N VAL A 361 -9.33 12.89 -14.66
CA VAL A 361 -8.07 13.50 -14.22
C VAL A 361 -7.75 13.09 -12.79
N TYR A 362 -8.72 13.19 -11.88
CA TYR A 362 -8.53 12.78 -10.49
C TYR A 362 -8.23 11.29 -10.36
N GLY A 363 -8.98 10.43 -11.06
CA GLY A 363 -8.76 8.98 -11.07
C GLY A 363 -7.33 8.64 -11.49
N PHE A 364 -6.84 9.25 -12.58
CA PHE A 364 -5.48 9.04 -13.06
C PHE A 364 -4.42 9.49 -12.05
N ILE A 365 -4.56 10.68 -11.45
CA ILE A 365 -3.55 11.19 -10.50
C ILE A 365 -3.59 10.40 -9.18
N SER A 366 -4.78 10.03 -8.71
CA SER A 366 -4.98 9.33 -7.43
C SER A 366 -4.59 7.86 -7.44
N GLY A 367 -4.60 7.19 -8.61
CA GLY A 367 -4.20 5.79 -8.71
C GLY A 367 -2.80 5.49 -8.16
N GLY A 368 -1.85 6.40 -8.38
CA GLY A 368 -0.49 6.27 -7.85
C GLY A 368 -0.46 6.37 -6.33
N MET A 369 -1.28 7.24 -5.74
CA MET A 369 -1.28 7.49 -4.30
C MET A 369 -1.69 6.27 -3.47
N VAL A 370 -2.54 5.39 -3.99
CA VAL A 370 -2.96 4.18 -3.28
C VAL A 370 -1.92 3.05 -3.38
N SER A 371 -1.12 3.04 -4.45
CA SER A 371 -0.23 1.92 -4.80
C SER A 371 1.25 2.18 -4.49
N LEU A 372 1.69 3.43 -4.42
CA LEU A 372 3.07 3.84 -4.09
C LEU A 372 3.47 3.73 -2.61
N PRO A 373 2.60 3.96 -1.61
CA PRO A 373 3.00 3.98 -0.20
C PRO A 373 3.72 2.72 0.27
N PRO A 374 3.28 1.51 -0.08
CA PRO A 374 3.92 0.28 0.37
C PRO A 374 5.36 0.10 -0.06
N ALA A 375 5.63 0.46 -1.30
CA ALA A 375 6.94 0.33 -1.87
C ALA A 375 7.83 1.52 -1.47
N THR A 376 7.22 2.64 -1.09
CA THR A 376 7.91 3.74 -0.39
C THR A 376 8.28 3.34 1.05
N ILE A 377 7.41 2.64 1.78
CA ILE A 377 7.75 2.06 3.10
C ILE A 377 8.90 1.06 2.96
N ALA A 378 8.92 0.27 1.89
CA ALA A 378 10.03 -0.63 1.60
C ALA A 378 11.37 0.13 1.40
N ASN A 379 11.36 1.36 0.86
CA ASN A 379 12.56 2.21 0.75
C ASN A 379 13.02 2.82 2.06
N LEU A 380 12.07 3.12 2.94
CA LEU A 380 12.35 3.65 4.27
C LEU A 380 12.75 2.55 5.26
N THR A 381 12.65 1.28 4.86
CA THR A 381 12.96 0.12 5.68
C THR A 381 14.36 -0.40 5.33
N ASP A 382 15.30 -0.27 6.27
CA ASP A 382 16.68 -0.74 6.07
C ASP A 382 16.79 -2.28 6.14
N ASP A 383 16.00 -2.92 7.01
CA ASP A 383 15.96 -4.38 7.18
C ASP A 383 14.61 -4.95 6.72
N LEU A 384 14.61 -5.66 5.58
CA LEU A 384 13.40 -6.26 5.00
C LEU A 384 12.76 -7.34 5.88
N SER A 385 13.44 -7.82 6.93
CA SER A 385 12.84 -8.76 7.89
C SER A 385 11.81 -8.11 8.81
N GLU A 386 11.81 -6.78 8.95
CA GLU A 386 10.84 -6.00 9.72
C GLU A 386 9.81 -5.29 8.81
N TYR A 387 9.82 -5.61 7.51
CA TYR A 387 9.01 -4.92 6.50
C TYR A 387 7.51 -5.09 6.73
N GLY A 388 7.03 -6.29 7.06
CA GLY A 388 5.62 -6.53 7.34
C GLY A 388 5.12 -5.74 8.55
N THR A 389 5.94 -5.66 9.60
CA THR A 389 5.65 -4.89 10.82
C THR A 389 5.55 -3.40 10.52
N ARG A 390 6.51 -2.82 9.78
CA ARG A 390 6.46 -1.40 9.37
C ARG A 390 5.26 -1.13 8.46
N MET A 391 5.01 -1.99 7.48
CA MET A 391 3.79 -1.92 6.67
C MET A 391 2.52 -1.89 7.53
N GLY A 392 2.37 -2.85 8.44
CA GLY A 392 1.23 -2.95 9.32
C GLY A 392 1.02 -1.72 10.23
N MET A 393 2.11 -1.16 10.76
CA MET A 393 2.08 0.09 11.53
C MET A 393 1.63 1.28 10.67
N GLY A 394 2.19 1.43 9.47
CA GLY A 394 1.83 2.53 8.56
C GLY A 394 0.36 2.49 8.15
N TYR A 395 -0.15 1.30 7.81
CA TYR A 395 -1.57 1.10 7.50
C TYR A 395 -2.50 1.33 8.70
N THR A 396 -2.05 0.97 9.91
CA THR A 396 -2.81 1.24 11.14
C THR A 396 -2.94 2.73 11.42
N ILE A 397 -1.87 3.51 11.23
CA ILE A 397 -1.93 4.97 11.37
C ILE A 397 -2.84 5.55 10.28
N ALA A 398 -2.78 5.00 9.06
CA ALA A 398 -3.63 5.43 7.95
C ALA A 398 -5.11 5.10 8.12
N SER A 399 -5.47 4.07 8.89
CA SER A 399 -6.86 3.70 9.19
C SER A 399 -7.63 4.82 9.88
N ILE A 400 -6.94 5.59 10.73
CA ILE A 400 -7.51 6.76 11.41
C ILE A 400 -7.89 7.83 10.38
N GLY A 401 -7.04 8.05 9.38
CA GLY A 401 -7.32 8.93 8.26
C GLY A 401 -8.56 8.49 7.47
N ALA A 402 -8.64 7.19 7.13
CA ALA A 402 -9.79 6.64 6.42
C ALA A 402 -11.10 6.77 7.21
N LEU A 403 -11.05 6.54 8.52
CA LEU A 403 -12.21 6.60 9.41
C LEU A 403 -12.75 8.03 9.55
N VAL A 404 -11.87 9.02 9.63
CA VAL A 404 -12.22 10.41 9.93
C VAL A 404 -12.51 11.21 8.65
N GLY A 405 -11.85 10.89 7.54
CA GLY A 405 -11.92 11.66 6.30
C GLY A 405 -13.33 11.79 5.72
N ASN A 406 -14.01 10.66 5.52
CA ASN A 406 -15.33 10.65 4.90
C ASN A 406 -16.41 11.33 5.76
N PRO A 407 -16.53 11.05 7.08
CA PRO A 407 -17.51 11.73 7.92
C PRO A 407 -17.29 13.24 8.04
N ILE A 408 -16.04 13.71 8.17
CA ILE A 408 -15.79 15.15 8.21
C ILE A 408 -16.11 15.80 6.86
N GLY A 409 -15.77 15.15 5.75
CA GLY A 409 -16.14 15.60 4.41
C GLY A 409 -17.66 15.78 4.26
N GLY A 410 -18.45 14.86 4.82
CA GLY A 410 -19.92 14.94 4.83
C GLY A 410 -20.46 15.99 5.78
N ALA A 411 -19.92 16.09 7.00
CA ALA A 411 -20.31 17.12 7.98
C ALA A 411 -19.97 18.55 7.53
N ALA A 412 -19.02 18.69 6.60
CA ALA A 412 -18.70 19.97 5.98
C ALA A 412 -19.77 20.40 4.96
N GLN A 413 -20.71 19.53 4.59
CA GLN A 413 -21.82 19.86 3.71
C GLN A 413 -22.87 20.69 4.44
N ARG A 414 -23.32 21.76 3.80
CA ARG A 414 -24.36 22.65 4.32
C ARG A 414 -25.47 22.75 3.29
N PRO A 415 -26.56 21.98 3.43
CA PRO A 415 -27.67 22.01 2.49
C PRO A 415 -28.20 23.44 2.36
N GLN A 416 -28.13 23.97 1.14
CA GLN A 416 -28.68 25.26 0.76
C GLN A 416 -29.40 25.04 -0.56
N GLY A 417 -30.73 25.16 -0.59
CA GLY A 417 -31.56 25.15 -1.79
C GLY A 417 -31.32 24.01 -2.80
N ASP A 418 -31.88 24.18 -3.99
CA ASP A 418 -31.74 23.23 -5.12
C ASP A 418 -31.11 23.89 -6.37
N GLY A 419 -30.71 25.16 -6.27
CA GLY A 419 -30.02 25.85 -7.35
C GLY A 419 -28.62 25.28 -7.57
N VAL A 420 -28.16 25.25 -8.83
CA VAL A 420 -26.81 24.77 -9.20
C VAL A 420 -25.73 25.42 -8.33
N ALA A 421 -25.81 26.74 -8.11
CA ALA A 421 -24.87 27.51 -7.29
C ALA A 421 -24.94 27.16 -5.79
N ASP A 422 -26.08 26.70 -5.30
CA ASP A 422 -26.29 26.36 -3.90
C ASP A 422 -25.83 24.92 -3.60
N VAL A 423 -26.10 23.97 -4.49
CA VAL A 423 -25.51 22.60 -4.46
C VAL A 423 -23.98 22.68 -4.47
N GLN A 424 -23.48 23.55 -5.33
CA GLN A 424 -22.09 23.90 -5.42
C GLN A 424 -21.52 24.42 -4.09
N ARG A 425 -22.24 25.30 -3.37
CA ARG A 425 -21.84 25.80 -2.04
C ARG A 425 -21.97 24.73 -0.95
N GLU A 426 -22.96 23.86 -1.06
CA GLU A 426 -23.18 22.73 -0.15
C GLU A 426 -21.94 21.84 -0.10
N PHE A 427 -21.42 21.41 -1.26
CA PHE A 427 -20.25 20.52 -1.33
C PHE A 427 -18.90 21.25 -1.24
N GLN A 428 -18.90 22.58 -1.20
CA GLN A 428 -17.67 23.37 -1.13
C GLN A 428 -16.83 23.03 0.11
N GLY A 429 -17.47 22.82 1.25
CA GLY A 429 -16.80 22.42 2.49
C GLY A 429 -16.07 21.09 2.35
N THR A 430 -16.70 20.11 1.70
CA THR A 430 -16.13 18.77 1.42
C THR A 430 -14.86 18.86 0.58
N TRP A 431 -14.90 19.63 -0.51
CA TRP A 431 -13.77 19.77 -1.43
C TRP A 431 -12.59 20.53 -0.82
N ILE A 432 -12.87 21.61 -0.07
CA ILE A 432 -11.84 22.39 0.63
C ILE A 432 -11.18 21.57 1.72
N PHE A 433 -11.97 20.82 2.50
CA PHE A 433 -11.47 19.92 3.53
C PHE A 433 -10.52 18.88 2.91
N ALA A 434 -10.98 18.18 1.86
CA ALA A 434 -10.17 17.17 1.18
C ALA A 434 -8.88 17.77 0.59
N GLY A 435 -8.98 18.91 -0.10
CA GLY A 435 -7.82 19.62 -0.66
C GLY A 435 -6.82 20.05 0.42
N GLY A 436 -7.32 20.59 1.54
CA GLY A 436 -6.50 21.00 2.69
C GLY A 436 -5.77 19.83 3.36
N PHE A 437 -6.45 18.69 3.58
CA PHE A 437 -5.83 17.48 4.10
C PHE A 437 -4.77 16.92 3.15
N MET A 438 -5.02 16.97 1.83
CA MET A 438 -4.02 16.56 0.84
C MET A 438 -2.79 17.49 0.85
N LEU A 439 -2.97 18.80 0.99
CA LEU A 439 -1.85 19.73 1.16
C LEU A 439 -1.06 19.48 2.44
N ALA A 440 -1.73 19.18 3.55
CA ALA A 440 -1.07 18.81 4.80
C ALA A 440 -0.26 17.51 4.63
N ALA A 441 -0.77 16.54 3.87
CA ALA A 441 -0.04 15.34 3.49
C ALA A 441 1.21 15.67 2.66
N VAL A 442 1.12 16.59 1.70
CA VAL A 442 2.27 17.07 0.90
C VAL A 442 3.34 17.67 1.81
N ILE A 443 2.98 18.57 2.72
CA ILE A 443 3.92 19.21 3.65
C ILE A 443 4.64 18.14 4.49
N SER A 444 3.88 17.21 5.08
CA SER A 444 4.42 16.12 5.87
C SER A 444 5.36 15.22 5.04
N MET A 445 5.00 14.92 3.80
CA MET A 445 5.83 14.12 2.89
C MET A 445 7.13 14.83 2.49
N VAL A 446 7.10 16.15 2.28
CA VAL A 446 8.30 16.97 2.05
C VAL A 446 9.23 16.92 3.25
N VAL A 447 8.69 17.03 4.48
CA VAL A 447 9.47 16.91 5.71
C VAL A 447 10.11 15.52 5.82
N SER A 448 9.35 14.45 5.58
CA SER A 448 9.88 13.07 5.57
C SER A 448 11.04 12.91 4.57
N LYS A 449 10.87 13.42 3.35
CA LYS A 449 11.91 13.39 2.32
C LYS A 449 13.15 14.17 2.73
N HIS A 450 12.96 15.36 3.28
CA HIS A 450 14.06 16.21 3.73
C HIS A 450 14.85 15.55 4.87
N LEU A 451 14.16 14.92 5.83
CA LEU A 451 14.80 14.20 6.94
C LEU A 451 15.60 12.98 6.47
N ARG A 452 15.17 12.28 5.41
CA ARG A 452 15.86 11.08 4.91
C ARG A 452 17.01 11.39 3.95
N VAL A 453 16.84 12.37 3.07
CA VAL A 453 17.75 12.62 1.93
C VAL A 453 18.52 13.93 2.08
N GLY A 454 18.15 14.81 3.01
CA GLY A 454 18.73 16.15 3.17
C GLY A 454 18.33 17.13 2.06
N SER A 455 17.58 16.70 1.04
CA SER A 455 17.12 17.54 -0.07
C SER A 455 15.73 17.12 -0.55
N VAL A 456 14.89 18.10 -0.86
CA VAL A 456 13.55 17.89 -1.42
C VAL A 456 13.62 17.52 -2.91
N TRP A 457 14.64 18.01 -3.62
CA TRP A 457 14.74 17.94 -5.09
C TRP A 457 15.74 16.91 -5.59
N LYS A 458 16.72 16.50 -4.75
CA LYS A 458 17.77 15.54 -5.12
C LYS A 458 17.65 14.26 -4.30
N GLY A 459 18.01 13.12 -4.91
CA GLY A 459 18.08 11.79 -4.29
C GLY A 459 16.81 10.94 -4.46
N LYS A 460 17.04 9.62 -4.59
CA LYS A 460 15.98 8.61 -4.76
C LYS A 460 15.55 8.10 -3.38
N CYS A 461 14.28 8.26 -3.05
CA CYS A 461 13.67 7.69 -1.85
C CYS A 461 12.26 7.22 -2.16
#